data_AF-A0A1H9JBL8-F1
#
_entry.id   AF-A0A1H9JBL8-F1
#
_cell.length_a   1.000
_cell.length_b   1.000
_cell.length_c   1.000
_cell.angle_alpha   90.00
_cell.angle_beta   90.00
_cell.angle_gamma   90.00
#
_symmetry.space_group_name_H-M   'P 1'
#
loop_
_entity.id
_entity.type
_entity.pdbx_description
1 polymer ?
#
loop_
_entity_poly.entity_id
_entity_poly.type
_entity_poly.pdbx_seq_one_letter_code
_entity_poly.pdbx_strand_id
1 'polypeptide(L)'
;MLHALSVRAKYFIAALIVAILTPFLAFFTPLTISQTFYAHREDVVLMTPPSNFIMLLIALGLIFVVFIVLGLKRNPNIYTLACVIIISSIVLGYYSLLSYSAIQKDQIVFQQYHH
;
A
#
# COMPACT_ATOMS: atom_id res chain seq x y z
N MET A 1 -14.86 -1.77 36.13
CA MET A 1 -13.96 -1.25 35.08
C MET A 1 -14.64 -0.08 34.36
N LEU A 2 -14.53 1.15 34.86
CA LEU A 2 -15.19 2.33 34.28
C LEU A 2 -14.44 2.96 33.08
N HIS A 3 -13.23 2.49 32.75
CA HIS A 3 -12.39 3.04 31.67
C HIS A 3 -12.19 2.10 30.47
N ALA A 4 -12.92 0.98 30.39
CA ALA A 4 -12.75 0.05 29.27
C ALA A 4 -13.38 0.61 28.00
N LEU A 5 -12.53 0.96 27.01
CA LEU A 5 -12.96 1.36 25.67
C LEU A 5 -13.90 0.32 25.06
N SER A 6 -15.03 0.77 24.50
CA SER A 6 -15.96 -0.09 23.80
C SER A 6 -15.30 -0.76 22.59
N VAL A 7 -15.70 -1.98 22.27
CA VAL A 7 -15.14 -2.72 21.12
C VAL A 7 -15.32 -1.94 19.81
N ARG A 8 -16.43 -1.22 19.64
CA ARG A 8 -16.64 -0.33 18.49
C ARG A 8 -15.58 0.77 18.44
N ALA A 9 -15.36 1.45 19.56
CA ALA A 9 -14.36 2.51 19.64
C ALA A 9 -12.95 1.99 19.29
N LYS A 10 -12.59 0.77 19.70
CA LYS A 10 -11.30 0.17 19.32
C LYS A 10 -11.14 0.03 17.80
N TYR A 11 -12.16 -0.45 17.08
CA TYR A 11 -12.11 -0.56 15.63
C TYR A 11 -12.09 0.80 14.91
N PHE A 12 -12.84 1.79 15.40
CA PHE A 12 -12.78 3.14 14.84
C PHE A 12 -11.44 3.81 15.07
N ILE A 13 -10.82 3.63 16.25
CA ILE A 13 -9.47 4.11 16.52
C ILE A 13 -8.47 3.43 15.58
N ALA A 14 -8.57 2.11 15.40
CA ALA A 14 -7.73 1.40 14.45
C ALA A 14 -7.91 1.91 13.01
N ALA A 15 -9.15 2.12 12.57
CA ALA A 15 -9.44 2.71 11.26
C ALA A 15 -8.80 4.10 11.12
N LEU A 16 -8.91 4.96 12.14
CA LEU A 16 -8.32 6.29 12.13
C LEU A 16 -6.79 6.23 12.01
N ILE A 17 -6.15 5.35 12.77
CA ILE A 17 -4.70 5.14 12.68
C ILE A 17 -4.31 4.70 11.27
N VAL A 18 -5.01 3.71 10.70
CA VAL A 18 -4.75 3.27 9.32
C VAL A 18 -4.97 4.40 8.33
N ALA A 19 -6.03 5.18 8.44
CA ALA A 19 -6.30 6.31 7.54
C ALA A 19 -5.18 7.36 7.57
N ILE A 20 -4.66 7.67 8.77
CA ILE A 20 -3.56 8.62 8.94
C ILE A 20 -2.27 8.05 8.35
N LEU A 21 -1.97 6.77 8.59
CA LEU A 21 -0.74 6.13 8.10
C LEU A 21 -0.77 5.83 6.61
N THR A 22 -1.95 5.64 6.03
CA THR A 22 -2.13 5.24 4.62
C THR A 22 -1.36 6.12 3.64
N PRO A 23 -1.50 7.47 3.64
CA PRO A 23 -0.74 8.30 2.70
C PRO A 23 0.78 8.17 2.91
N PHE A 24 1.26 8.08 4.16
CA PHE A 24 2.70 7.92 4.41
C PHE A 24 3.21 6.60 3.85
N LEU A 25 2.52 5.49 4.09
CA LEU A 25 2.93 4.19 3.58
C LEU A 25 2.79 4.12 2.05
N ALA A 26 1.67 4.59 1.50
CA ALA A 26 1.40 4.55 0.07
C ALA A 26 2.45 5.31 -0.75
N PHE A 27 2.91 6.47 -0.26
CA PHE A 27 3.89 7.29 -0.97
C PHE A 27 5.34 6.97 -0.60
N PHE A 28 5.67 6.78 0.68
CA PHE A 28 7.06 6.65 1.09
C PHE A 28 7.60 5.22 0.93
N THR A 29 6.78 4.17 1.15
CA THR A 29 7.28 2.78 1.04
C THR A 29 7.84 2.46 -0.36
N PRO A 30 7.15 2.76 -1.47
CA PRO A 30 7.68 2.45 -2.79
C PRO A 30 8.90 3.31 -3.17
N LEU A 31 9.02 4.51 -2.59
CA LEU A 31 10.18 5.39 -2.78
C LEU A 31 11.41 4.89 -2.03
N THR A 32 11.26 4.49 -0.76
CA THR A 32 12.38 3.97 0.04
C THR A 32 12.96 2.71 -0.57
N ILE A 33 12.13 1.79 -1.08
CA ILE A 33 12.58 0.56 -1.74
C ILE A 33 13.39 0.89 -2.99
N SER A 34 12.93 1.84 -3.80
CA SER A 34 13.66 2.32 -4.98
C SER A 34 15.06 2.83 -4.63
N GLN A 35 15.23 3.48 -3.48
CA GLN A 35 16.51 4.03 -3.02
C GLN A 35 17.41 3.00 -2.33
N THR A 36 16.87 2.09 -1.52
CA THR A 36 17.66 1.15 -0.70
C THR A 36 18.11 -0.11 -1.43
N PHE A 37 17.29 -0.69 -2.30
CA PHE A 37 17.66 -1.91 -3.01
C PHE A 37 18.63 -1.69 -4.19
N TYR A 38 18.80 -0.43 -4.64
CA TYR A 38 19.43 -0.15 -5.93
C TYR A 38 20.49 0.97 -5.91
N ALA A 39 21.00 1.32 -4.73
CA ALA A 39 22.12 2.27 -4.55
C ALA A 39 23.44 1.82 -5.24
N HIS A 40 23.53 0.57 -5.71
CA HIS A 40 24.75 -0.02 -6.31
C HIS A 40 24.52 -0.61 -7.72
N ARG A 41 23.78 0.06 -8.61
CA ARG A 41 23.74 -0.31 -10.04
C ARG A 41 24.14 0.89 -10.90
N GLU A 42 25.42 0.91 -11.26
CA GLU A 42 26.12 2.02 -11.90
C GLU A 42 25.57 2.41 -13.29
N ASP A 43 24.61 1.67 -13.87
CA ASP A 43 24.04 1.93 -15.20
C ASP A 43 22.53 1.67 -15.37
N VAL A 44 21.77 1.41 -14.30
CA VAL A 44 20.32 1.15 -14.40
C VAL A 44 19.52 2.04 -13.46
N VAL A 45 18.79 3.00 -14.03
CA VAL A 45 17.81 3.78 -13.27
C VAL A 45 16.56 2.91 -13.12
N LEU A 46 16.25 2.52 -11.90
CA LEU A 46 15.02 1.78 -11.59
C LEU A 46 14.00 2.78 -11.05
N MET A 47 12.87 2.88 -11.74
CA MET A 47 11.77 3.76 -11.35
C MET A 47 10.60 2.90 -10.88
N THR A 48 10.09 3.19 -9.68
CA THR A 48 8.86 2.58 -9.19
C THR A 48 7.69 3.03 -10.08
N PRO A 49 6.96 2.11 -10.72
CA PRO A 49 5.86 2.49 -11.60
C PRO A 49 4.68 3.06 -10.77
N PRO A 50 3.92 4.03 -11.32
CA PRO A 50 2.77 4.64 -10.64
C PRO A 50 1.72 3.62 -10.17
N SER A 51 1.59 2.49 -10.88
CA SER A 51 0.68 1.39 -10.52
C SER A 51 0.95 0.83 -9.13
N ASN A 52 2.21 0.81 -8.67
CA ASN A 52 2.56 0.31 -7.34
C ASN A 52 1.98 1.20 -6.23
N PHE A 53 2.05 2.51 -6.40
CA PHE A 53 1.46 3.47 -5.46
C PHE A 53 -0.05 3.29 -5.36
N ILE A 54 -0.72 3.13 -6.50
CA ILE A 54 -2.17 2.90 -6.56
C ILE A 54 -2.55 1.56 -5.92
N MET A 55 -1.82 0.48 -6.23
CA MET A 55 -2.07 -0.84 -5.63
C MET A 55 -1.88 -0.83 -4.11
N LEU A 56 -0.83 -0.16 -3.62
CA LEU A 56 -0.58 -0.03 -2.19
C LEU A 56 -1.66 0.82 -1.49
N LEU A 57 -2.11 1.89 -2.14
CA LEU A 57 -3.22 2.72 -1.64
C LEU A 57 -4.52 1.92 -1.55
N ILE A 58 -4.84 1.12 -2.58
CA ILE A 58 -6.02 0.24 -2.58
C ILE A 58 -5.92 -0.80 -1.47
N ALA A 59 -4.76 -1.43 -1.29
CA ALA A 59 -4.54 -2.41 -0.22
C ALA A 59 -4.82 -1.77 1.15
N LEU A 60 -4.16 -0.66 1.48
CA LEU A 60 -4.36 0.02 2.76
C LEU A 60 -5.80 0.54 2.94
N GLY A 61 -6.42 1.01 1.86
CA GLY A 61 -7.83 1.41 1.84
C GLY A 61 -8.80 0.25 2.16
N LEU A 62 -8.53 -0.97 1.69
CA LEU A 62 -9.32 -2.15 2.02
C LEU A 62 -9.24 -2.47 3.51
N ILE A 63 -8.06 -2.38 4.12
CA ILE A 63 -7.87 -2.57 5.56
C ILE A 63 -8.67 -1.52 6.36
N PHE A 64 -8.62 -0.26 5.91
CA PHE A 64 -9.41 0.81 6.51
C PHE A 64 -10.92 0.48 6.48
N VAL A 65 -11.45 0.09 5.33
CA VAL A 65 -12.86 -0.28 5.16
C VAL A 65 -13.25 -1.43 6.08
N VAL A 66 -12.40 -2.46 6.22
CA VAL A 66 -12.65 -3.59 7.12
C VAL A 66 -12.85 -3.12 8.56
N PHE A 67 -12.01 -2.21 9.06
CA PHE A 67 -12.16 -1.69 10.42
C PHE A 67 -13.45 -0.88 10.61
N ILE A 68 -13.86 -0.09 9.62
CA ILE A 68 -15.14 0.61 9.66
C ILE A 68 -16.30 -0.40 9.74
N VAL A 69 -16.30 -1.41 8.88
CA VAL A 69 -17.37 -2.43 8.83
C VAL A 69 -17.45 -3.20 10.16
N LEU A 70 -16.31 -3.61 10.74
CA LEU A 70 -16.25 -4.28 12.04
C LEU A 70 -16.70 -3.37 13.20
N GLY A 71 -16.49 -2.06 13.09
CA GLY A 71 -17.01 -1.06 14.02
C GLY A 71 -18.55 -0.96 14.00
N LEU A 72 -19.16 -1.14 12.82
CA LEU A 72 -20.60 -1.02 12.62
C LEU A 72 -21.35 -2.32 12.94
N LYS A 73 -20.91 -3.46 12.39
CA LYS A 73 -21.62 -4.74 12.47
C LYS A 73 -20.66 -5.90 12.72
N ARG A 74 -21.05 -6.80 13.64
CA ARG A 74 -20.20 -7.88 14.16
C ARG A 74 -20.97 -9.18 14.16
N ASN A 75 -20.92 -9.87 13.02
CA ASN A 75 -21.51 -11.19 12.82
C ASN A 75 -20.42 -12.15 12.32
N PRO A 76 -20.55 -13.48 12.53
CA PRO A 76 -19.55 -14.45 12.08
C PRO A 76 -19.16 -14.28 10.60
N ASN A 77 -20.15 -14.11 9.73
CA ASN A 77 -19.93 -13.90 8.29
C ASN A 77 -19.08 -12.66 7.99
N ILE A 78 -19.22 -11.59 8.79
CA ILE A 78 -18.46 -10.34 8.62
C ILE A 78 -17.02 -10.54 9.08
N TYR A 79 -16.79 -11.30 10.15
CA TYR A 79 -15.43 -11.66 10.57
C TYR A 79 -14.72 -12.51 9.52
N THR A 80 -15.41 -13.48 8.92
CA THR A 80 -14.87 -14.28 7.81
C THR A 80 -14.52 -13.40 6.62
N LEU A 81 -15.44 -12.52 6.20
CA LEU A 81 -15.20 -11.60 5.10
C LEU A 81 -14.03 -10.64 5.39
N ALA A 82 -13.95 -10.12 6.61
CA ALA A 82 -12.86 -9.27 7.06
C ALA A 82 -11.50 -9.98 6.94
N CYS A 83 -11.41 -11.24 7.38
CA CYS A 83 -10.18 -12.03 7.23
C CYS A 83 -9.79 -12.19 5.76
N VAL A 84 -10.74 -12.52 4.87
CA VAL A 84 -10.48 -12.68 3.44
C VAL A 84 -9.98 -11.37 2.82
N ILE A 85 -10.60 -10.24 3.16
CA ILE A 85 -10.19 -8.92 2.65
C ILE A 85 -8.80 -8.55 3.18
N ILE A 86 -8.51 -8.79 4.46
CA ILE A 86 -7.19 -8.50 5.05
C ILE A 86 -6.11 -9.33 4.34
N ILE A 87 -6.32 -10.64 4.14
CA ILE A 87 -5.37 -11.50 3.44
C ILE A 87 -5.16 -11.00 2.00
N SER A 88 -6.25 -10.70 1.29
CA SER A 88 -6.20 -10.18 -0.09
C SER A 88 -5.44 -8.85 -0.16
N SER A 89 -5.65 -7.98 0.83
CA SER A 89 -4.93 -6.71 0.95
C SER A 89 -3.44 -6.91 1.19
N ILE A 90 -3.04 -7.87 2.03
CA ILE A 90 -1.63 -8.15 2.29
C ILE A 90 -0.96 -8.66 1.01
N VAL A 91 -1.64 -9.57 0.28
CA VAL A 91 -1.16 -10.09 -1.01
C VAL A 91 -1.03 -8.95 -2.02
N LEU A 92 -2.04 -8.09 -2.16
CA LEU A 92 -1.99 -6.93 -3.06
C LEU A 92 -0.88 -5.96 -2.68
N GLY A 93 -0.71 -5.68 -1.39
CA GLY A 93 0.36 -4.85 -0.85
C GLY A 93 1.73 -5.43 -1.19
N TYR A 94 1.94 -6.74 -1.06
CA TYR A 94 3.18 -7.40 -1.46
C TYR A 94 3.43 -7.28 -2.97
N TYR A 95 2.43 -7.54 -3.82
CA TYR A 95 2.57 -7.37 -5.27
C TYR A 95 2.91 -5.93 -5.68
N SER A 96 2.42 -4.94 -4.93
CA SER A 96 2.76 -3.54 -5.17
C SER A 96 4.24 -3.22 -4.97
N LEU A 97 5.02 -4.09 -4.33
CA LEU A 97 6.46 -3.88 -4.10
C LEU A 97 7.35 -4.60 -5.11
N LEU A 98 6.78 -5.50 -5.94
CA LEU A 98 7.55 -6.35 -6.84
C LEU A 98 7.79 -5.74 -8.22
N SER A 99 6.90 -4.87 -8.70
CA SER A 99 7.00 -4.32 -10.06
C SER A 99 8.00 -3.17 -10.13
N TYR A 100 8.84 -3.12 -11.14
CA TYR A 100 9.76 -2.01 -11.38
C TYR A 100 9.88 -1.73 -12.89
N SER A 101 10.09 -0.47 -13.24
CA SER A 101 10.51 -0.07 -14.59
C SER A 101 12.03 0.10 -14.59
N ALA A 102 12.73 -0.74 -15.36
CA ALA A 102 14.17 -0.62 -15.57
C ALA A 102 14.45 0.26 -16.78
N ILE A 103 15.23 1.31 -16.56
CA ILE A 103 15.69 2.24 -17.58
C ILE A 103 17.19 1.97 -17.77
N GLN A 104 17.57 1.40 -18.91
CA GLN A 104 18.96 1.03 -19.27
C GLN A 104 19.50 1.96 -20.36
N LYS A 105 20.79 2.35 -20.26
CA LYS A 105 21.47 3.24 -21.23
C LYS A 105 21.30 2.82 -22.68
N ASP A 106 21.31 1.52 -22.97
CA ASP A 106 21.26 1.00 -24.34
C ASP A 106 19.85 1.04 -24.96
N GLN A 107 18.81 1.31 -24.17
CA GLN A 107 17.41 1.35 -24.61
C GLN A 107 16.79 2.76 -24.60
N ILE A 108 17.51 3.78 -24.13
CA ILE A 108 17.04 5.17 -24.23
C ILE A 108 17.80 5.90 -25.33
N VAL A 109 17.38 5.68 -26.57
CA VAL A 109 17.69 6.62 -27.64
C VAL A 109 16.65 7.73 -27.58
N PHE A 110 16.98 8.85 -26.95
CA PHE A 110 16.24 10.11 -27.16
C PHE A 110 16.53 10.60 -28.58
N GLN A 111 15.76 10.11 -29.55
CA GLN A 111 15.83 10.62 -30.91
C GLN A 111 14.92 11.84 -31.03
N GLN A 112 15.49 13.00 -30.73
CA GLN A 112 14.86 14.30 -30.95
C GLN A 112 14.96 14.62 -32.45
N TYR A 113 13.86 14.45 -33.19
CA TYR A 113 13.74 14.99 -34.54
C TYR A 113 13.39 16.49 -34.44
N HIS A 114 14.27 17.32 -35.03
CA HIS A 114 14.40 18.79 -35.08
C HIS A 114 13.11 19.64 -35.07
N HIS A 115 13.09 20.93 -34.68
CA HIS A 115 14.09 22.02 -34.82
C HIS A 115 14.05 23.01 -33.65
#